data_AF-A0A1N7LXI8-F1
#
_entry.id   AF-A0A1N7LXI8-F1
#
_cell.length_a   1.000
_cell.length_b   1.000
_cell.length_c   1.000
_cell.angle_alpha   90.00
_cell.angle_beta   90.00
_cell.angle_gamma   90.00
#
_symmetry.space_group_name_H-M   'P 1'
#
loop_
_entity.id
_entity.type
_entity.pdbx_description
1 polymer ?
#
loop_
_entity_poly.entity_id
_entity_poly.type
_entity_poly.pdbx_seq_one_letter_code
_entity_poly.pdbx_strand_id
1 'polypeptide(L)'
;MEINDLLIQELTKPSENIEKVTVKYTKKLIISGVISKLQINPFSILLSTENNKSKEDGFHTINFAEAKQISIKFYDGRISVHQDSKYTD
;
A
#
# COMPACT_ATOMS: atom_id res chain seq x y z
N MET A 1 -0.23 5.57 17.21
CA MET A 1 -1.26 5.47 16.16
C MET A 1 -0.67 4.60 15.07
N GLU A 2 -1.21 3.38 14.92
CA GLU A 2 -0.65 2.40 13.99
C GLU A 2 -0.84 2.91 12.56
N ILE A 3 0.15 2.65 11.70
CA ILE A 3 0.17 2.94 10.25
C ILE A 3 -1.13 2.61 9.52
N ASN A 4 -1.90 1.69 10.12
CA ASN A 4 -3.22 1.28 9.67
C ASN A 4 -4.24 2.42 9.65
N ASP A 5 -4.37 3.30 10.66
CA ASP A 5 -5.48 4.27 10.72
C ASP A 5 -5.46 5.31 9.59
N LEU A 6 -4.29 5.90 9.31
CA LEU A 6 -4.14 6.88 8.23
C LEU A 6 -4.33 6.21 6.87
N LEU A 7 -3.76 5.02 6.67
CA LEU A 7 -3.95 4.26 5.44
C LEU A 7 -5.42 3.86 5.26
N ILE A 8 -6.10 3.40 6.32
CA ILE A 8 -7.53 3.08 6.29
C ILE A 8 -8.31 4.32 5.86
N GLN A 9 -8.08 5.49 6.47
CA GLN A 9 -8.79 6.72 6.12
C GLN A 9 -8.54 7.16 4.66
N GLU A 10 -7.28 7.16 4.22
CA GLU A 10 -6.95 7.59 2.85
C GLU A 10 -7.41 6.60 1.78
N LEU A 11 -7.51 5.31 2.12
CA LEU A 11 -7.92 4.26 1.18
C LEU A 11 -9.43 3.98 1.21
N THR A 12 -10.13 4.41 2.26
CA THR A 12 -11.60 4.41 2.32
C THR A 12 -12.23 5.63 1.68
N LYS A 13 -11.47 6.72 1.48
CA LYS A 13 -11.85 7.79 0.54
C LYS A 13 -12.06 7.18 -0.86
N PRO A 14 -12.91 7.78 -1.71
CA PRO A 14 -13.24 7.24 -3.02
C PRO A 14 -11.97 6.87 -3.78
N SER A 15 -11.76 5.56 -3.92
CA SER A 15 -10.55 4.92 -4.44
C SER A 15 -10.27 5.25 -5.91
N GLU A 16 -11.22 5.91 -6.56
CA GLU A 16 -11.14 6.41 -7.94
C GLU A 16 -9.99 7.40 -8.16
N ASN A 17 -9.49 8.04 -7.09
CA ASN A 17 -8.36 8.97 -7.17
C ASN A 17 -6.99 8.30 -7.00
N ILE A 18 -6.94 7.00 -6.68
CA ILE A 18 -5.68 6.29 -6.41
C ILE A 18 -5.13 5.75 -7.73
N GLU A 19 -4.04 6.34 -8.19
CA GLU A 19 -3.36 5.93 -9.41
C GLU A 19 -2.52 4.66 -9.18
N LYS A 20 -1.76 4.62 -8.08
CA LYS A 20 -0.80 3.53 -7.84
C LYS A 20 -0.40 3.41 -6.39
N VAL A 21 -0.33 2.18 -5.87
CA VAL A 21 0.24 1.87 -4.56
C VAL A 21 1.59 1.19 -4.75
N THR A 22 2.57 1.59 -3.95
CA THR A 22 3.91 1.01 -3.91
C THR A 22 4.25 0.63 -2.48
N VAL A 23 4.64 -0.62 -2.28
CA VAL A 23 5.04 -1.18 -0.99
C VAL A 23 6.50 -1.57 -1.06
N LYS A 24 7.28 -1.15 -0.08
CA LYS A 24 8.67 -1.55 0.10
C LYS A 24 8.79 -2.44 1.34
N TYR A 25 9.44 -3.58 1.18
CA TYR A 25 9.74 -4.52 2.26
C TYR A 25 11.23 -4.45 2.65
N THR A 26 11.57 -5.02 3.82
CA THR A 26 12.94 -5.08 4.38
C THR A 26 14.01 -5.62 3.43
N LYS A 27 13.68 -6.61 2.59
CA LYS A 27 14.66 -7.29 1.71
C LYS A 27 14.87 -6.61 0.34
N LYS A 28 14.70 -5.28 0.25
CA LYS A 28 14.67 -4.52 -1.03
C LYS A 28 13.59 -4.99 -2.02
N LEU A 29 12.59 -5.74 -1.56
CA LEU A 29 11.45 -6.12 -2.38
C LEU A 29 10.53 -4.91 -2.49
N ILE A 30 10.34 -4.41 -3.72
CA ILE A 30 9.44 -3.29 -4.01
C ILE A 30 8.33 -3.82 -4.90
N ILE A 31 7.12 -3.81 -4.38
CA ILE A 31 5.93 -4.22 -5.11
C ILE A 31 5.14 -2.96 -5.43
N SER A 32 4.63 -2.84 -6.65
CA SER A 32 3.79 -1.71 -7.03
C SER A 32 2.67 -2.15 -7.94
N GLY A 33 1.47 -1.61 -7.72
CA GLY A 33 0.26 -2.01 -8.42
C GLY A 33 -0.90 -1.07 -8.13
N VAL A 34 -2.04 -1.34 -8.74
CA VAL A 34 -3.31 -0.64 -8.49
C VAL A 34 -4.11 -1.38 -7.42
N ILE A 35 -4.97 -0.70 -6.69
CA ILE A 35 -5.82 -1.37 -5.69
C ILE A 35 -6.89 -2.15 -6.42
N SER A 36 -6.87 -3.47 -6.25
CA SER A 36 -7.87 -4.36 -6.80
C SER A 36 -9.02 -4.58 -5.82
N LYS A 37 -8.67 -4.77 -4.53
CA LYS A 37 -9.65 -5.03 -3.48
C LYS A 37 -9.17 -4.44 -2.16
N LEU A 38 -10.10 -3.83 -1.44
CA LEU A 38 -9.93 -3.33 -0.09
C LEU A 38 -10.86 -4.10 0.85
N GLN A 39 -10.33 -4.62 1.94
CA GLN A 39 -11.10 -5.21 3.02
C GLN A 39 -10.80 -4.43 4.30
N ILE A 40 -11.83 -3.98 5.00
CA ILE A 40 -11.69 -3.06 6.16
C ILE A 40 -11.57 -3.85 7.47
N ASN A 41 -12.10 -5.08 7.52
CA ASN A 41 -12.00 -5.93 8.71
C ASN A 41 -11.93 -7.44 8.37
N PRO A 42 -10.80 -8.13 8.65
CA PRO A 42 -9.48 -7.56 8.95
C PRO A 42 -8.98 -6.65 7.82
N PHE A 43 -8.21 -5.61 8.16
CA PHE A 43 -7.68 -4.68 7.17
C PHE A 43 -6.72 -5.38 6.22
N SER A 44 -7.06 -5.41 4.93
CA SER A 44 -6.27 -6.06 3.89
C SER A 44 -6.42 -5.32 2.57
N ILE A 45 -5.32 -5.19 1.83
CA ILE A 45 -5.28 -4.56 0.51
C ILE A 45 -4.71 -5.57 -0.46
N LEU A 46 -5.45 -5.84 -1.52
CA LEU A 46 -5.01 -6.59 -2.68
C LEU A 46 -4.62 -5.63 -3.79
N LEU A 47 -3.38 -5.72 -4.24
CA LEU A 47 -2.86 -4.96 -5.38
C LEU A 47 -2.89 -5.82 -6.64
N SER A 48 -3.38 -5.29 -7.75
CA SER A 48 -3.09 -5.84 -9.07
C SER A 48 -1.76 -5.29 -9.57
N THR A 49 -0.79 -6.16 -9.75
CA THR A 49 0.56 -5.82 -10.19
C THR A 49 0.74 -6.31 -11.62
N GLU A 50 0.97 -5.38 -12.55
CA GLU A 50 1.17 -5.74 -13.96
C GLU A 50 2.57 -6.32 -14.23
N ASN A 51 3.51 -6.16 -13.30
CA ASN A 51 4.91 -6.49 -13.56
C ASN A 51 5.65 -6.80 -12.26
N ASN A 52 5.66 -8.05 -11.84
CA ASN A 52 6.67 -8.50 -10.89
C ASN A 52 7.06 -9.94 -11.13
N LYS A 53 8.37 -10.16 -11.22
CA LYS A 53 9.04 -11.47 -11.32
C LYS A 53 8.80 -12.40 -10.12
N SER A 54 7.86 -12.08 -9.24
CA SER A 54 7.50 -12.85 -8.05
C SER A 54 6.12 -13.45 -8.28
N LYS A 55 6.16 -14.68 -8.80
CA LYS A 55 5.17 -15.78 -8.74
C LYS A 55 3.68 -15.42 -8.77
N GLU A 56 3.06 -15.93 -9.84
CA GLU A 56 1.70 -16.46 -9.93
C GLU A 56 0.56 -15.46 -9.62
N ASP A 57 -0.28 -15.25 -10.63
CA ASP A 57 -1.53 -14.48 -10.62
C ASP A 57 -1.53 -12.95 -10.72
N GLY A 58 -0.40 -12.24 -10.64
CA GLY A 58 -0.41 -10.78 -10.88
C GLY A 58 -1.23 -10.00 -9.83
N PHE A 59 -1.57 -10.64 -8.71
CA PHE A 59 -2.15 -10.01 -7.54
C PHE A 59 -1.22 -10.17 -6.33
N HIS A 60 -1.11 -9.13 -5.52
CA HIS A 60 -0.25 -9.12 -4.34
C HIS A 60 -1.00 -8.55 -3.14
N THR A 61 -1.16 -9.37 -2.10
CA THR A 61 -1.71 -8.91 -0.81
C THR A 61 -0.64 -8.22 0.01
N ILE A 62 -0.90 -7.00 0.48
CA ILE A 62 0.05 -6.24 1.28
C ILE A 62 0.18 -6.86 2.67
N ASN A 63 1.35 -7.43 2.99
CA ASN A 63 1.70 -7.76 4.38
C ASN A 63 2.22 -6.51 5.12
N PHE A 64 1.34 -5.83 5.87
CA PHE A 64 1.68 -4.62 6.63
C PHE A 64 2.72 -4.85 7.73
N ALA A 65 2.82 -6.06 8.29
CA ALA A 65 3.79 -6.37 9.34
C ALA A 65 5.24 -6.34 8.82
N GLU A 66 5.42 -6.73 7.55
CA GLU A 66 6.74 -6.75 6.89
C GLU A 66 7.01 -5.50 6.04
N ALA A 67 5.96 -4.73 5.74
CA ALA A 67 6.07 -3.52 4.93
C ALA A 67 6.82 -2.42 5.69
N LYS A 68 7.95 -1.98 5.13
CA LYS A 68 8.77 -0.88 5.64
C LYS A 68 8.27 0.49 5.21
N GLN A 69 7.64 0.58 4.04
CA GLN A 69 7.07 1.81 3.53
C GLN A 69 5.91 1.48 2.60
N ILE A 70 4.81 2.22 2.71
CA ILE A 70 3.68 2.17 1.80
C ILE A 70 3.53 3.56 1.20
N SER A 71 3.47 3.66 -0.11
CA SER A 71 3.29 4.91 -0.84
C SER A 71 2.05 4.80 -1.70
N ILE A 72 1.10 5.69 -1.50
CA ILE A 72 -0.11 5.80 -2.30
C ILE A 72 0.07 7.04 -3.19
N LYS A 73 0.11 6.83 -4.50
CA LYS A 73 0.11 7.88 -5.50
C LYS A 73 -1.34 8.08 -5.95
N PHE A 74 -1.80 9.30 -5.80
CA PHE A 74 -3.07 9.80 -6.29
C PHE A 74 -2.83 10.63 -7.56
N TYR A 75 -3.87 10.89 -8.34
CA TYR A 75 -3.77 11.83 -9.46
C TYR A 75 -3.40 13.26 -9.01
N ASP A 76 -3.85 13.64 -7.80
CA ASP A 76 -3.66 14.98 -7.24
C ASP A 76 -2.44 15.08 -6.29
N GLY A 77 -1.71 13.99 -6.03
CA GLY A 77 -0.60 14.00 -5.08
C GLY A 77 -0.08 12.63 -4.66
N ARG A 78 0.78 12.57 -3.64
CA ARG A 78 1.33 11.31 -3.12
C ARG A 78 1.45 11.33 -1.60
N ILE A 79 0.97 10.27 -0.96
CA ILE A 79 1.14 10.00 0.47
C ILE A 79 2.15 8.87 0.64
N SER A 80 3.08 9.00 1.58
CA SER A 80 4.03 7.95 1.92
C SER A 80 4.05 7.74 3.44
N VAL A 81 3.77 6.52 3.86
CA VAL A 81 3.76 6.10 5.25
C VAL A 81 4.92 5.14 5.48
N HIS A 82 5.73 5.39 6.50
CA HIS A 82 6.90 4.57 6.82
C HIS A 82 6.65 3.76 8.09
N GLN A 83 7.09 2.50 8.11
CA GLN A 83 7.07 1.64 9.28
C GLN A 83 7.83 2.23 10.47
N ASP A 84 8.85 3.02 10.15
CA ASP A 84 9.75 3.64 11.11
C ASP A 84 9.34 5.07 11.50
N SER A 85 8.13 5.54 11.13
CA SER A 85 7.65 6.85 11.56
C SER A 85 7.37 6.88 13.07
N LYS A 86 8.45 6.96 13.87
CA LYS A 86 8.53 8.02 14.87
C LYS A 86 8.35 9.31 14.09
N TYR A 87 7.22 9.95 14.30
CA TYR A 87 6.90 11.28 13.78
C TYR A 87 8.12 12.19 13.96
N THR A 88 8.67 12.71 12.88
CA THR A 88 9.51 13.90 12.93
C THR A 88 8.69 15.02 12.32
N ASP A 89 8.32 15.94 13.20
CA ASP A 89 7.64 17.23 12.98
C ASP A 89 8.32 18.06 11.87
#